data_AF-A0A817W2V2-F1
#
_entry.id   AF-A0A817W2V2-F1
#
_cell.length_a   1.000
_cell.length_b   1.000
_cell.length_c   1.000
_cell.angle_alpha   90.00
_cell.angle_beta   90.00
_cell.angle_gamma   90.00
#
_symmetry.space_group_name_H-M   'P 1'
#
loop_
_entity.id
_entity.type
_entity.pdbx_description
1 polymer ?
#
loop_
_entity_poly.entity_id
_entity_poly.type
_entity_poly.pdbx_seq_one_letter_code
_entity_poly.pdbx_strand_id
1 'polypeptide(L)'
;MKTETKDEQNFSDDDLICPITQEIFRDPVRAADGFVYERDAISRWILQKGTSPLTRKPLRIDELRPDEKIRHLARRRRRSTVSYDARNDTVSLPPLRLVPRATNQISPIPVRPCQTVPSATNQISPIPVRPCQTVPRVPRVECSKKRMVKLLFLLFSICTIVGPIVGMVLGMLSLYYYRGKVQFIIT
;
A
#
# COMPACT_ATOMS: atom_id res chain seq x y z
N MET A 1 -11.11 38.92 6.07
CA MET A 1 -10.77 37.62 5.43
C MET A 1 -10.74 36.57 6.52
N LYS A 2 -11.71 35.65 6.52
CA LYS A 2 -11.83 34.60 7.53
C LYS A 2 -10.80 33.52 7.23
N THR A 3 -9.62 33.60 7.83
CA THR A 3 -8.71 32.45 7.92
C THR A 3 -9.22 31.54 9.03
N GLU A 4 -10.26 30.77 8.72
CA GLU A 4 -10.67 29.64 9.57
C GLU A 4 -9.63 28.53 9.37
N THR A 5 -8.59 28.52 10.21
CA THR A 5 -7.77 27.33 10.46
C THR A 5 -8.61 26.35 11.26
N LYS A 6 -9.46 25.58 10.57
CA LYS A 6 -10.44 24.66 11.15
C LYS A 6 -9.94 23.21 11.08
N ASP A 7 -8.73 22.96 11.58
CA ASP A 7 -8.11 21.64 11.45
C ASP A 7 -7.55 21.10 12.78
N GLU A 8 -8.35 21.08 13.84
CA GLU A 8 -8.33 19.93 14.74
C GLU A 8 -9.26 18.85 14.16
N GLN A 9 -8.90 18.35 12.97
CA GLN A 9 -9.61 17.22 12.38
C GLN A 9 -9.06 15.95 13.02
N ASN A 10 -9.87 15.35 13.91
CA ASN A 10 -9.65 14.01 14.42
C ASN A 10 -9.85 13.03 13.25
N PHE A 11 -8.77 12.75 12.51
CA PHE A 11 -8.78 11.78 11.41
C PHE A 11 -9.08 10.38 11.97
N SER A 12 -10.15 9.77 11.48
CA SER A 12 -10.47 8.38 11.79
C SER A 12 -9.48 7.44 11.10
N ASP A 13 -9.39 6.20 11.58
CA ASP A 13 -8.52 5.20 10.94
C ASP A 13 -8.86 4.98 9.46
N ASP A 14 -10.16 5.09 9.12
CA ASP A 14 -10.66 4.94 7.75
C ASP A 14 -10.21 6.09 6.83
N ASP A 15 -9.98 7.28 7.37
CA ASP A 15 -9.48 8.44 6.62
C ASP A 15 -8.01 8.27 6.20
N LEU A 16 -7.32 7.26 6.77
CA LEU A 16 -5.94 6.93 6.44
C LEU A 16 -5.83 5.84 5.37
N ILE A 17 -6.95 5.45 4.76
CA ILE A 17 -7.03 4.42 3.72
C ILE A 17 -7.18 5.07 2.34
N CYS A 18 -6.41 4.59 1.37
CA CYS A 18 -6.52 5.07 -0.01
C CYS A 18 -7.79 4.55 -0.69
N PRO A 19 -8.59 5.38 -1.36
CA PRO A 19 -9.81 4.94 -2.03
C PRO A 19 -9.56 4.03 -3.25
N ILE A 20 -8.36 4.05 -3.83
CA ILE A 20 -8.00 3.22 -4.99
C ILE A 20 -7.41 1.88 -4.54
N THR A 21 -6.41 1.89 -3.65
CA THR A 21 -5.73 0.66 -3.22
C THR A 21 -6.42 -0.04 -2.06
N GLN A 22 -7.30 0.66 -1.34
CA GLN A 22 -7.95 0.16 -0.12
C GLN A 22 -6.92 -0.28 0.94
N GLU A 23 -5.72 0.31 0.92
CA GLU A 23 -4.64 0.11 1.88
C GLU A 23 -4.32 1.41 2.61
N ILE A 24 -3.72 1.30 3.81
CA ILE A 24 -3.22 2.47 4.55
C ILE A 24 -2.17 3.21 3.70
N PHE A 25 -2.30 4.53 3.60
CA PHE A 25 -1.40 5.36 2.79
C PHE A 25 0.08 5.13 3.11
N ARG A 26 0.87 4.89 2.06
CA ARG A 26 2.33 4.84 2.12
C ARG A 26 2.93 6.18 1.77
N ASP A 27 2.58 6.69 0.59
CA ASP A 27 2.95 8.01 0.09
C ASP A 27 1.69 8.78 -0.38
N PRO A 28 0.97 9.41 0.57
CA PRO A 28 -0.24 10.16 0.25
C PRO A 28 0.08 11.42 -0.56
N VAL A 29 -0.67 11.59 -1.65
CA VAL A 29 -0.66 12.79 -2.48
C VAL A 29 -2.06 13.38 -2.56
N ARG A 30 -2.16 14.68 -2.29
CA ARG A 30 -3.36 15.48 -2.48
C ARG A 30 -3.42 15.98 -3.91
N ALA A 31 -4.51 15.68 -4.58
CA ALA A 31 -4.80 16.18 -5.93
C ALA A 31 -5.52 17.55 -5.87
N ALA A 32 -5.60 18.24 -7.01
CA ALA A 32 -6.26 19.55 -7.12
C ALA A 32 -7.78 19.50 -6.83
N ASP A 33 -8.38 18.31 -6.85
CA ASP A 33 -9.76 18.06 -6.45
C ASP A 33 -9.97 18.05 -4.91
N GLY A 34 -8.88 18.11 -4.14
CA GLY A 34 -8.90 18.13 -2.68
C GLY A 34 -8.86 16.75 -2.03
N PHE A 35 -8.86 15.65 -2.82
CA PHE A 35 -8.79 14.29 -2.30
C PHE A 35 -7.36 13.78 -2.21
N VAL A 36 -7.15 12.80 -1.33
CA VAL A 36 -5.84 12.18 -1.09
C VAL A 36 -5.82 10.77 -1.67
N TYR A 37 -4.80 10.48 -2.46
CA TYR A 37 -4.60 9.18 -3.11
C TYR A 37 -3.19 8.66 -2.83
N GLU A 38 -2.96 7.38 -3.08
CA GLU A 38 -1.62 6.81 -3.08
C GLU A 38 -0.89 7.23 -4.37
N ARG A 39 0.35 7.73 -4.27
CA ARG A 39 1.11 8.26 -5.41
C ARG A 39 1.15 7.29 -6.59
N ASP A 40 1.50 6.04 -6.34
CA ASP A 40 1.65 5.03 -7.39
C ASP A 40 0.31 4.67 -8.06
N ALA A 41 -0.78 4.73 -7.29
CA ALA A 41 -2.11 4.38 -7.79
C ALA A 41 -2.69 5.50 -8.65
N ILE A 42 -2.64 6.75 -8.17
CA ILE A 42 -3.18 7.89 -8.91
C ILE A 42 -2.35 8.20 -10.15
N SER A 43 -1.03 8.03 -10.10
CA SER A 43 -0.16 8.24 -11.28
C SER A 43 -0.53 7.28 -12.40
N ARG A 44 -0.75 5.99 -12.07
CA ARG A 44 -1.21 4.99 -13.05
C ARG A 44 -2.60 5.29 -13.58
N TRP A 45 -3.50 5.78 -12.72
CA TRP A 45 -4.86 6.14 -13.13
C TRP A 45 -4.87 7.32 -14.10
N ILE A 46 -4.13 8.39 -13.79
CA ILE A 46 -4.03 9.57 -14.66
C ILE A 46 -3.43 9.19 -16.02
N LEU A 47 -2.41 8.34 -16.05
CA LEU A 47 -1.83 7.84 -17.31
C LEU A 47 -2.83 7.08 -18.19
N GLN A 48 -3.84 6.43 -17.60
CA GLN A 48 -4.84 5.64 -18.34
C GLN A 48 -6.09 6.44 -18.69
N LYS A 49 -6.55 7.33 -17.81
CA LYS A 49 -7.86 7.99 -17.91
C LYS A 49 -7.83 9.52 -17.88
N GLY A 50 -6.73 10.13 -17.44
CA GLY A 50 -6.58 11.60 -17.36
C GLY A 50 -7.57 12.31 -16.43
N THR A 51 -8.22 11.60 -15.51
CA THR A 51 -9.31 12.12 -14.67
C THR A 51 -9.15 11.69 -13.21
N SER A 52 -9.82 12.35 -12.27
CA SER A 52 -9.89 11.92 -10.87
C SER A 52 -10.83 10.71 -10.71
N PRO A 53 -10.45 9.68 -9.93
CA PRO A 53 -11.29 8.50 -9.73
C PRO A 53 -12.63 8.80 -9.05
N LEU A 54 -12.68 9.79 -8.16
CA LEU A 54 -13.86 10.11 -7.37
C LEU A 54 -14.75 11.14 -8.06
N THR A 55 -14.15 12.25 -8.50
CA THR A 55 -14.89 13.39 -9.04
C THR A 55 -15.07 13.33 -10.55
N ARG A 56 -14.33 12.46 -11.25
CA ARG A 56 -14.28 12.34 -12.72
C ARG A 56 -13.87 13.63 -13.44
N LYS A 57 -13.35 14.62 -12.70
CA LYS A 57 -12.80 15.86 -13.27
C LYS A 57 -11.45 15.59 -13.92
N PRO A 58 -11.05 16.36 -14.96
CA PRO A 58 -9.71 16.25 -15.53
C PRO A 58 -8.66 16.50 -14.45
N LEU A 59 -7.63 15.67 -14.41
CA LEU A 59 -6.57 15.73 -13.40
C LEU A 59 -5.22 15.42 -14.02
N ARG A 60 -4.21 16.24 -13.70
CA ARG A 60 -2.84 16.09 -14.22
C ARG A 60 -1.87 15.64 -13.12
N ILE A 61 -0.77 15.00 -13.52
CA ILE A 61 0.27 14.54 -12.58
C ILE A 61 0.94 15.73 -11.89
N ASP A 62 1.09 16.85 -12.61
CA ASP A 62 1.73 18.09 -12.12
C ASP A 62 0.97 18.76 -10.98
N GLU A 63 -0.32 18.41 -10.83
CA GLU A 63 -1.24 18.95 -9.83
C GLU A 63 -1.21 18.14 -8.51
N LEU A 64 -0.42 17.06 -8.46
CA LEU A 64 -0.28 16.23 -7.27
C LEU A 64 0.72 16.83 -6.28
N ARG A 65 0.26 17.11 -5.06
CA ARG A 65 1.09 17.63 -3.97
C ARG A 65 1.21 16.59 -2.85
N PRO A 66 2.41 16.33 -2.30
CA PRO A 66 2.54 15.42 -1.17
C PRO A 66 1.80 15.97 0.06
N ASP A 67 1.12 15.09 0.82
CA ASP A 67 0.45 15.45 2.08
C ASP A 67 1.21 14.88 3.28
N GLU A 68 2.04 15.72 3.91
CA GLU A 68 2.85 15.30 5.07
C GLU A 68 2.02 14.98 6.31
N LYS A 69 0.86 15.63 6.49
CA LYS A 69 0.00 15.41 7.66
C LYS A 69 -0.53 13.98 7.64
N ILE A 70 -1.16 13.58 6.53
CA ILE A 70 -1.68 12.22 6.35
C ILE A 70 -0.53 11.21 6.35
N ARG A 71 0.63 11.55 5.76
CA ARG A 71 1.79 10.66 5.76
C ARG A 71 2.25 10.34 7.18
N HIS A 72 2.34 11.36 8.05
CA HIS A 72 2.74 11.17 9.44
C HIS A 72 1.72 10.32 10.21
N LEU A 73 0.43 10.59 10.05
CA LEU A 73 -0.66 9.85 10.69
C LEU A 73 -0.72 8.38 10.23
N ALA A 74 -0.68 8.14 8.92
CA ALA A 74 -0.66 6.79 8.35
C ALA A 74 0.60 6.02 8.78
N ARG A 75 1.75 6.70 8.88
CA ARG A 75 3.00 6.09 9.40
C ARG A 75 2.89 5.76 10.89
N ARG A 76 2.19 6.58 11.68
CA ARG A 76 1.91 6.26 13.10
C ARG A 76 1.01 5.03 13.17
N ARG A 77 -0.11 5.02 12.44
CA ARG A 77 -1.07 3.90 12.44
C ARG A 77 -0.46 2.57 12.04
N ARG A 78 0.36 2.55 10.98
CA ARG A 78 1.13 1.36 10.52
C ARG A 78 2.09 0.80 11.58
N ARG A 79 2.56 1.65 12.48
CA ARG A 79 3.46 1.26 13.59
C ARG A 79 2.70 0.89 14.86
N SER A 80 1.41 1.20 14.95
CA SER A 80 0.58 0.95 16.13
C SER A 80 -0.21 -0.35 16.05
N THR A 81 -0.16 -1.09 14.93
CA THR A 81 -0.77 -2.42 14.83
C THR A 81 0.10 -3.44 15.54
N VAL A 82 0.05 -3.43 16.87
CA VAL A 82 0.22 -4.65 17.65
C VAL A 82 -1.12 -5.37 17.55
N SER A 83 -1.20 -6.47 16.79
CA SER A 83 -2.37 -7.35 16.92
C SER A 83 -2.10 -8.27 18.10
N TYR A 84 -2.87 -8.12 19.16
CA TYR A 84 -2.96 -9.12 20.23
C TYR A 84 -3.91 -10.22 19.71
N ASP A 85 -3.35 -11.32 19.22
CA ASP A 85 -4.15 -12.46 18.78
C ASP A 85 -4.51 -13.34 19.99
N ALA A 86 -5.63 -13.02 20.64
CA ALA A 86 -6.12 -13.69 21.85
C ALA A 86 -6.38 -15.21 21.69
N ARG A 87 -6.43 -15.72 20.45
CA ARG A 87 -6.58 -17.17 20.18
C ARG A 87 -5.28 -17.96 20.27
N ASN A 88 -4.13 -17.28 20.20
CA ASN A 88 -2.83 -17.95 20.07
C ASN A 88 -1.78 -17.38 21.03
N ASP A 89 -2.18 -16.50 21.97
CA ASP A 89 -1.30 -15.72 22.85
C ASP A 89 -0.07 -15.14 22.12
N THR A 90 -0.25 -14.83 20.82
CA THR A 90 0.83 -14.34 19.97
C THR A 90 0.61 -12.86 19.76
N VAL A 91 1.57 -12.07 20.19
CA VAL A 91 1.62 -10.64 19.89
C VAL A 91 2.33 -10.48 18.56
N SER A 92 1.59 -10.21 17.48
CA SER A 92 2.22 -9.82 16.22
C SER A 92 2.68 -8.38 16.37
N LEU A 93 3.92 -8.22 16.87
CA LEU A 93 4.58 -6.93 16.95
C LEU A 93 4.81 -6.40 15.53
N PRO A 94 4.56 -5.10 15.26
CA PRO A 94 5.04 -4.48 14.04
C PRO A 94 6.56 -4.62 13.98
N PRO A 95 7.19 -4.76 12.80
CA PRO A 95 8.63 -4.88 12.70
C PRO A 95 9.26 -3.71 13.45
N LEU A 96 10.04 -4.02 14.48
CA LEU A 96 10.84 -3.02 15.16
C LEU A 96 11.65 -2.34 14.06
N ARG A 97 11.41 -1.05 13.81
CA ARG A 97 12.45 -0.25 13.17
C ARG A 97 13.60 -0.32 14.13
N LEU A 98 14.57 -1.18 13.84
CA LEU A 98 15.93 -0.97 14.27
C LEU A 98 16.26 0.44 13.76
N VAL A 99 16.09 1.43 14.64
CA VAL A 99 16.87 2.65 14.54
C VAL A 99 18.29 2.13 14.34
N PRO A 100 19.04 2.55 13.31
CA PRO A 100 20.45 2.25 13.27
C PRO A 100 20.96 2.67 14.64
N ARG A 101 21.33 1.68 15.46
CA ARG A 101 21.99 1.90 16.73
C ARG A 101 23.22 2.67 16.30
N ALA A 102 23.20 3.99 16.48
CA ALA A 102 24.44 4.75 16.47
C ALA A 102 25.31 4.03 17.48
N THR A 103 26.25 3.27 16.91
CA THR A 103 27.33 2.49 17.50
C THR A 103 27.20 2.22 19.00
N ASN A 104 27.13 0.93 19.34
CA ASN A 104 27.54 0.42 20.64
C ASN A 104 29.04 0.67 20.86
N GLN A 105 29.37 1.94 21.09
CA GLN A 105 30.65 2.46 21.55
C GLN A 105 30.27 3.61 22.49
N ILE A 106 29.74 3.27 23.67
CA ILE A 106 29.85 4.18 24.81
C ILE A 106 31.32 4.07 25.25
N SER A 107 32.20 4.72 24.50
CA SER A 107 33.48 5.15 25.05
C SER A 107 33.16 6.08 26.22
N PRO A 108 33.85 5.98 27.38
CA PRO A 108 33.65 6.90 28.49
C PRO A 108 33.71 8.32 27.97
N ILE A 109 32.65 9.11 28.20
CA ILE A 109 32.65 10.52 27.84
C ILE A 109 33.78 11.17 28.66
N PRO A 110 34.84 11.71 28.06
CA PRO A 110 35.77 12.55 28.80
C PRO A 110 35.00 13.83 29.11
N VAL A 111 34.55 13.97 30.35
CA VAL A 111 34.11 15.27 30.87
C VAL A 111 35.32 16.19 30.84
N ARG A 112 35.46 16.98 29.76
CA ARG A 112 36.45 18.06 29.74
C ARG A 112 36.01 19.08 30.80
N PRO A 113 36.91 19.52 31.70
CA PRO A 113 36.61 20.66 32.55
C PRO A 113 36.28 21.86 31.65
N CYS A 114 35.22 22.58 32.01
CA CYS A 114 34.86 23.84 31.38
C CYS A 114 36.07 24.77 31.40
N GLN A 115 36.69 25.00 30.24
CA GLN A 115 37.67 26.05 30.07
C GLN A 115 36.98 27.24 29.41
N THR A 116 37.06 28.37 30.11
CA THR A 116 36.55 29.68 29.77
C THR A 116 37.00 30.09 28.36
N VAL A 117 36.04 30.40 27.49
CA VAL A 117 36.28 30.98 26.16
C VAL A 117 36.77 32.42 26.30
N PRO A 118 37.91 32.82 25.70
CA PRO A 118 38.14 34.20 25.38
C PRO A 118 37.37 34.57 24.10
N SER A 119 36.73 35.74 24.18
CA SER A 119 36.03 36.44 23.12
C SER A 119 36.90 36.63 21.87
N ALA A 120 36.39 36.28 20.68
CA ALA A 120 36.89 36.77 19.40
C ALA A 120 35.85 36.67 18.27
N THR A 121 35.27 37.81 17.96
CA THR A 121 35.12 38.40 16.61
C THR A 121 34.34 37.65 15.53
N ASN A 122 33.09 38.11 15.40
CA ASN A 122 32.29 38.29 14.19
C ASN A 122 33.04 38.21 12.84
N GLN A 123 32.84 37.11 12.09
CA GLN A 123 32.95 37.05 10.64
C GLN A 123 31.98 35.98 10.09
N ILE A 124 30.86 36.42 9.51
CA ILE A 124 29.93 35.56 8.76
C ILE A 124 30.50 35.41 7.34
N SER A 125 31.19 34.30 7.09
CA SER A 125 31.58 33.89 5.74
C SER A 125 30.40 33.25 4.99
N PRO A 126 30.13 33.61 3.72
CA PRO A 126 29.05 33.02 2.93
C PRO A 126 29.22 31.50 2.76
N ILE A 127 28.15 30.74 2.99
CA ILE A 127 28.12 29.29 2.81
C ILE A 127 28.24 28.98 1.30
N PRO A 128 29.22 28.18 0.85
CA PRO A 128 29.28 27.73 -0.53
C PRO A 128 28.13 26.76 -0.80
N VAL A 129 27.16 27.17 -1.61
CA VAL A 129 26.12 26.28 -2.14
C VAL A 129 26.77 25.29 -3.10
N ARG A 130 26.77 24.00 -2.75
CA ARG A 130 27.23 22.94 -3.68
C ARG A 130 26.21 22.78 -4.81
N PRO A 131 26.66 22.61 -6.06
CA PRO A 131 25.77 22.32 -7.18
C PRO A 131 25.09 20.96 -7.01
N CYS A 132 23.80 20.93 -7.35
CA CYS A 132 22.92 19.78 -7.32
C CYS A 132 23.55 18.55 -7.97
N GLN A 133 23.89 17.54 -7.17
CA GLN A 133 24.22 16.23 -7.69
C GLN A 133 22.93 15.51 -8.08
N THR A 134 22.90 15.05 -9.34
CA THR A 134 21.83 14.29 -9.97
C THR A 134 21.48 13.07 -9.11
N VAL A 135 20.20 12.96 -8.74
CA VAL A 135 19.69 11.82 -7.95
C VAL A 135 19.88 10.53 -8.77
N PRO A 136 20.49 9.46 -8.23
CA PRO A 136 20.57 8.17 -8.91
C PRO A 136 19.17 7.61 -9.16
N ARG A 137 18.94 7.10 -10.38
CA ARG A 137 17.67 6.45 -10.78
C ARG A 137 17.39 5.29 -9.83
N VAL A 138 16.26 5.35 -9.13
CA VAL A 138 15.78 4.28 -8.25
C VAL A 138 15.45 3.05 -9.12
N PRO A 139 15.90 1.84 -8.76
CA PRO A 139 15.54 0.63 -9.49
C PRO A 139 14.03 0.35 -9.37
N ARG A 140 13.47 -0.03 -10.52
CA ARG A 140 12.07 -0.40 -10.76
C ARG A 140 11.65 -1.54 -9.83
N VAL A 141 10.78 -1.25 -8.87
CA VAL A 141 10.14 -2.27 -8.04
C VAL A 141 9.02 -2.92 -8.86
N GLU A 142 9.32 -4.05 -9.49
CA GLU A 142 8.35 -4.86 -10.22
C GLU A 142 7.38 -5.50 -9.20
N CYS A 143 6.25 -4.83 -8.94
CA CYS A 143 5.27 -5.28 -7.96
C CYS A 143 4.44 -6.46 -8.50
N SER A 144 4.80 -7.64 -8.01
CA SER A 144 4.09 -8.92 -7.97
C SER A 144 2.65 -8.95 -8.53
N LYS A 145 2.50 -9.27 -9.82
CA LYS A 145 1.24 -9.74 -10.43
C LYS A 145 1.19 -11.26 -10.67
N LYS A 146 2.04 -12.04 -9.99
CA LYS A 146 2.19 -13.50 -10.28
C LYS A 146 1.26 -14.44 -9.52
N ARG A 147 0.35 -13.97 -8.65
CA ARG A 147 -0.50 -14.88 -7.86
C ARG A 147 -1.94 -15.08 -8.35
N MET A 148 -2.49 -14.23 -9.21
CA MET A 148 -3.91 -14.34 -9.59
C MET A 148 -4.17 -15.27 -10.79
N VAL A 149 -3.19 -15.43 -11.69
CA VAL A 149 -3.37 -16.28 -12.89
C VAL A 149 -3.31 -17.77 -12.57
N LYS A 150 -2.57 -18.18 -11.52
CA LYS A 150 -2.47 -19.60 -11.13
C LYS A 150 -3.80 -20.18 -10.63
N LEU A 151 -4.62 -19.37 -9.94
CA LEU A 151 -5.91 -19.82 -9.43
C LEU A 151 -6.94 -19.98 -10.56
N LEU A 152 -6.93 -19.09 -11.55
CA LEU A 152 -7.85 -19.16 -12.69
C LEU A 152 -7.54 -20.34 -13.63
N PHE A 153 -6.25 -20.65 -13.87
CA PHE A 153 -5.84 -21.82 -14.66
C PHE A 153 -6.18 -23.16 -13.96
N LEU A 154 -6.08 -23.22 -12.64
CA LEU A 154 -6.44 -24.42 -11.87
C LEU A 154 -7.95 -24.70 -11.94
N LEU A 155 -8.78 -23.65 -11.84
CA LEU A 155 -10.23 -23.78 -11.99
C LEU A 155 -10.64 -24.16 -13.42
N PHE A 156 -9.98 -23.59 -14.45
CA PHE A 156 -10.23 -23.97 -15.85
C PHE A 156 -9.86 -25.44 -16.12
N SER A 157 -8.72 -25.90 -15.61
CA SER A 157 -8.24 -27.28 -15.79
C SER A 157 -9.14 -28.30 -15.08
N ILE A 158 -9.64 -28.00 -13.87
CA ILE A 158 -10.56 -28.87 -13.15
C ILE A 158 -11.90 -28.96 -13.90
N CYS A 159 -12.40 -27.84 -14.44
CA CYS A 159 -13.68 -27.81 -15.16
C CYS A 159 -13.63 -28.65 -16.46
N THR A 160 -12.54 -28.59 -17.23
CA THR A 160 -12.39 -29.39 -18.47
C THR A 160 -12.27 -30.90 -18.24
N ILE A 161 -11.76 -31.34 -17.08
CA ILE A 161 -11.58 -32.77 -16.78
C ILE A 161 -12.86 -33.35 -16.16
N VAL A 162 -13.51 -32.61 -15.26
CA VAL A 162 -14.69 -33.11 -14.54
C VAL A 162 -15.97 -33.00 -15.38
N GLY A 163 -16.08 -31.99 -16.27
CA GLY A 163 -17.21 -31.80 -17.17
C GLY A 163 -17.60 -33.02 -18.01
N PRO A 164 -16.69 -33.64 -18.79
CA PRO A 164 -17.02 -34.79 -19.63
C PRO A 164 -17.35 -36.04 -18.82
N ILE A 165 -16.76 -36.23 -17.64
CA ILE A 165 -17.03 -37.38 -16.76
C ILE A 165 -18.46 -37.29 -16.20
N VAL A 166 -18.87 -36.11 -15.71
CA VAL A 166 -20.24 -35.88 -15.23
C VAL A 166 -21.27 -36.05 -16.36
N GLY A 167 -20.95 -35.56 -17.56
CA GLY A 167 -21.79 -35.73 -18.75
C GLY A 167 -21.95 -37.20 -19.18
N MET A 168 -20.87 -37.99 -19.17
CA MET A 168 -20.93 -39.42 -19.49
C MET A 168 -21.72 -40.21 -18.45
N VAL A 169 -21.55 -39.94 -17.16
CA VAL A 169 -22.28 -40.63 -16.08
C VAL A 169 -23.78 -40.33 -16.16
N LEU A 170 -24.17 -39.07 -16.32
CA LEU A 170 -25.58 -38.68 -16.50
C LEU A 170 -26.18 -39.26 -17.80
N GLY A 171 -25.41 -39.27 -18.90
CA GLY A 171 -25.83 -39.88 -20.16
C GLY A 171 -26.06 -41.39 -20.05
N MET A 172 -25.17 -42.10 -19.35
CA MET A 172 -25.30 -43.54 -19.09
C MET A 172 -26.48 -43.85 -18.15
N LEU A 173 -26.70 -43.05 -17.10
CA LEU A 173 -27.88 -43.14 -16.24
C LEU A 173 -29.18 -42.88 -17.03
N SER A 174 -29.18 -41.89 -17.93
CA SER A 174 -30.35 -41.58 -18.76
C SER A 174 -30.63 -42.67 -19.79
N LEU A 175 -29.60 -43.27 -20.40
CA LEU A 175 -29.76 -44.44 -21.29
C LEU A 175 -30.22 -45.68 -20.53
N TYR A 176 -29.71 -45.92 -19.32
CA TYR A 176 -30.15 -47.01 -18.45
C TYR A 176 -31.63 -46.83 -18.06
N TYR A 177 -32.03 -45.61 -17.73
CA TYR A 177 -33.42 -45.26 -17.43
C TYR A 177 -34.34 -45.40 -18.67
N TYR A 178 -33.85 -45.01 -19.86
CA TYR A 178 -34.63 -45.14 -21.10
C TYR A 178 -34.77 -46.60 -21.54
N ARG A 179 -33.72 -47.42 -21.42
CA ARG A 179 -33.74 -48.84 -21.79
C ARG A 179 -34.61 -49.69 -20.83
N GLY A 180 -34.72 -49.27 -19.57
CA GLY A 180 -35.63 -49.90 -18.60
C GLY A 180 -37.12 -49.65 -18.88
N LYS A 181 -37.49 -48.52 -19.49
CA LYS A 181 -38.88 -48.23 -19.88
C LYS A 181 -39.33 -48.90 -21.17
N VAL A 182 -38.42 -49.18 -22.11
CA VAL A 182 -38.77 -49.81 -23.40
C VAL A 182 -39.03 -51.32 -23.26
N GLN A 183 -38.45 -52.01 -22.26
CA GLN A 183 -38.78 -53.42 -21.97
C GLN A 183 -40.17 -53.60 -21.33
N PHE A 184 -40.67 -52.59 -20.60
CA PHE A 184 -41.96 -52.70 -19.89
C PHE A 184 -43.18 -52.33 -20.74
N ILE A 185 -42.98 -51.88 -22.00
CA ILE A 185 -44.07 -51.47 -22.92
C ILE A 185 -44.31 -52.52 -24.03
N ILE A 186 -43.47 -53.55 -24.14
CA ILE A 186 -43.53 -54.57 -25.21
C ILE A 186 -43.75 -55.98 -24.62
N THR A 187 -44.46 -56.11 -23.50
CA THR A 187 -44.91 -57.42 -22.97
C THR A 187 -46.35 -57.33 -22.53
#